data_AF-A0A2V9PSP6-F1
#
_entry.id   AF-A0A2V9PSP6-F1
#
_cell.length_a   1.000
_cell.length_b   1.000
_cell.length_c   1.000
_cell.angle_alpha   90.00
_cell.angle_beta   90.00
_cell.angle_gamma   90.00
#
_symmetry.space_group_name_H-M   'P 1'
#
loop_
_entity.id
_entity.type
_entity.pdbx_description
1 polymer ?
#
loop_
_entity_poly.entity_id
_entity_poly.type
_entity_poly.pdbx_seq_one_letter_code
_entity_poly.pdbx_strand_id
1 'polypeptide(L)'
;MKSSKDSTCAGSLGSCAASGDLHAECNFVSDGYITHSPRVPMKPPLNSLVTFFVIVQIAILALASFSFAEKVHATEIAKRLEASANVLDQIMSSPDMTIPSQVLAEAKCIAVVPSLIKVALGVGGRHGKGVATCRIANGWSAPGPISVSGGSIGPQIGGQAVDVIIVVMDENAFKRLLSSKFKIGADVAGSPGPKGQKSGDTDWRKAEILSYSKSHGVFAGLNLKGAAVKQDKDAIVELYGRYVPIASILEGKLHAPAESDAFLAAVRKYTAEALRSEMHSKVPVGLTAYNNRAADSAVH
;
A
#
# COMPACT_ATOMS: atom_id res chain seq x y z
N MET A 1 -16.09 -11.22 58.52
CA MET A 1 -16.53 -10.23 59.54
C MET A 1 -15.30 -9.87 60.35
N LYS A 2 -14.79 -8.64 60.17
CA LYS A 2 -14.75 -7.53 61.16
C LYS A 2 -13.89 -7.86 62.39
N SER A 3 -13.03 -7.01 62.94
CA SER A 3 -12.55 -5.64 62.68
C SER A 3 -11.87 -5.21 63.99
N SER A 4 -10.83 -4.37 63.92
CA SER A 4 -10.45 -3.40 64.97
C SER A 4 -9.77 -3.99 66.24
N LYS A 5 -8.72 -3.42 66.84
CA LYS A 5 -8.26 -2.02 66.88
C LYS A 5 -6.84 -1.91 67.44
N ASP A 6 -6.19 -0.81 67.07
CA ASP A 6 -4.99 -0.21 67.65
C ASP A 6 -5.08 0.10 69.15
N SER A 7 -3.93 0.23 69.83
CA SER A 7 -3.48 1.44 70.56
C SER A 7 -2.27 1.15 71.47
N THR A 8 -1.09 1.79 71.27
CA THR A 8 -0.55 3.03 71.91
C THR A 8 -0.03 2.79 73.35
N CYS A 9 1.00 3.42 73.95
CA CYS A 9 1.84 4.62 73.79
C CYS A 9 3.25 4.27 74.36
N ALA A 10 4.32 5.08 74.47
CA ALA A 10 4.61 6.53 74.50
C ALA A 10 6.17 6.64 74.40
N GLY A 11 6.82 7.74 74.00
CA GLY A 11 6.38 9.08 73.66
C GLY A 11 7.58 10.00 73.37
N SER A 12 7.28 11.08 72.66
CA SER A 12 7.84 12.44 72.73
C SER A 12 9.30 12.75 72.34
N LEU A 13 9.40 13.32 71.12
CA LEU A 13 10.10 14.56 70.73
C LEU A 13 11.05 15.26 71.73
N GLY A 14 12.28 15.49 71.25
CA GLY A 14 13.18 16.56 71.65
C GLY A 14 14.28 16.71 70.59
N SER A 15 14.25 17.81 69.85
CA SER A 15 15.29 18.21 68.88
C SER A 15 16.25 19.17 69.58
N CYS A 16 17.56 18.97 69.42
CA CYS A 16 18.56 20.03 69.34
C CYS A 16 19.82 19.48 68.67
N ALA A 17 20.36 20.30 67.77
CA ALA A 17 21.58 20.09 67.03
C ALA A 17 22.80 20.63 67.79
N ALA A 18 23.96 20.20 67.28
CA ALA A 18 25.26 20.86 67.32
C ALA A 18 26.08 20.81 68.63
N SER A 19 27.19 20.08 68.51
CA SER A 19 28.56 20.43 68.94
C SER A 19 28.77 21.22 70.23
N GLY A 20 29.51 20.62 71.17
CA GLY A 20 30.25 21.35 72.19
C GLY A 20 30.44 20.58 73.50
N ASP A 21 31.65 20.09 73.68
CA ASP A 21 32.34 19.88 74.97
C ASP A 21 31.85 18.87 76.03
N LEU A 22 32.80 17.96 76.32
CA LEU A 22 33.19 17.35 77.60
C LEU A 22 32.20 16.46 78.40
N HIS A 23 32.59 15.17 78.44
CA HIS A 23 32.57 14.22 79.57
C HIS A 23 31.23 13.84 80.23
N ALA A 24 30.83 12.57 80.07
CA ALA A 24 30.81 11.63 81.20
C ALA A 24 30.78 10.17 80.72
N GLU A 25 31.66 9.39 81.31
CA GLU A 25 32.01 8.00 81.03
C GLU A 25 30.92 6.99 81.42
N CYS A 26 30.93 5.84 80.75
CA CYS A 26 30.81 4.54 81.43
C CYS A 26 31.60 3.50 80.62
N ASN A 27 32.84 3.26 81.05
CA ASN A 27 33.71 2.17 80.61
C ASN A 27 33.13 0.81 81.01
N PHE A 28 33.38 -0.25 80.22
CA PHE A 28 34.22 -1.33 80.74
C PHE A 28 34.84 -2.17 79.61
N VAL A 29 36.13 -2.40 79.80
CA VAL A 29 37.14 -2.96 78.90
C VAL A 29 37.21 -4.48 79.07
N SER A 30 37.54 -5.20 77.99
CA SER A 30 38.09 -6.55 78.08
C SER A 30 39.25 -6.69 77.11
N ASP A 31 40.44 -6.75 77.71
CA ASP A 31 41.74 -7.26 77.30
C ASP A 31 42.18 -7.28 75.81
N GLY A 32 43.36 -6.68 75.60
CA GLY A 32 44.48 -7.50 75.13
C GLY A 32 45.09 -7.15 73.77
N TYR A 33 46.27 -6.51 73.84
CA TYR A 33 47.36 -6.49 72.85
C TYR A 33 47.23 -5.58 71.62
N ILE A 34 48.08 -4.54 71.63
CA ILE A 34 48.42 -3.70 70.49
C ILE A 34 49.27 -4.52 69.51
N THR A 35 48.81 -4.64 68.27
CA THR A 35 49.68 -4.96 67.13
C THR A 35 49.53 -3.87 66.07
N HIS A 36 50.62 -3.14 65.82
CA HIS A 36 50.73 -2.29 64.64
C HIS A 36 50.71 -3.17 63.39
N SER A 37 49.66 -3.05 62.57
CA SER A 37 49.68 -3.57 61.21
C SER A 37 50.09 -2.47 60.22
N PRO A 38 51.05 -2.72 59.32
CA PRO A 38 51.53 -1.74 58.36
C PRO A 38 50.45 -1.45 57.30
N ARG A 39 50.43 -0.21 56.77
CA ARG A 39 49.64 0.12 55.58
C ARG A 39 50.13 -0.72 54.41
N VAL A 40 49.37 -1.74 54.05
CA VAL A 40 49.61 -2.49 52.81
C VAL A 40 49.04 -1.66 51.65
N PRO A 41 49.86 -1.23 50.67
CA PRO A 41 49.33 -0.59 49.48
C PRO A 41 48.53 -1.62 48.67
N MET A 42 47.22 -1.43 48.56
CA MET A 42 46.39 -2.21 47.64
C MET A 42 46.82 -1.90 46.21
N LYS A 43 47.62 -2.79 45.62
CA LYS A 43 47.75 -2.90 44.16
C LYS A 43 46.41 -3.41 43.61
N PRO A 44 45.83 -2.78 42.56
CA PRO A 44 44.66 -3.34 41.90
C PRO A 44 44.99 -4.73 41.36
N PRO A 45 44.12 -5.73 41.53
CA PRO A 45 44.38 -7.08 41.05
C PRO A 45 44.46 -7.06 39.52
N LEU A 46 45.52 -7.69 39.01
CA LEU A 46 45.96 -7.74 37.61
C LEU A 46 44.92 -8.30 36.61
N ASN A 47 43.74 -8.74 37.08
CA ASN A 47 42.64 -9.23 36.24
C ASN A 47 41.61 -8.16 35.85
N SER A 48 41.72 -6.93 36.38
CA SER A 48 40.75 -5.84 36.15
C SER A 48 40.67 -5.41 34.69
N LEU A 49 41.78 -5.47 33.95
CA LEU A 49 41.81 -5.10 32.53
C LEU A 49 40.97 -6.07 31.69
N VAL A 50 41.09 -7.37 31.94
CA VAL A 50 40.36 -8.42 31.20
C VAL A 50 38.85 -8.31 31.47
N THR A 51 38.45 -8.02 32.71
CA THR A 51 37.04 -7.82 33.05
C THR A 51 36.45 -6.57 32.36
N PHE A 52 37.23 -5.49 32.27
CA PHE A 52 36.82 -4.30 31.50
C PHE A 52 36.67 -4.62 30.00
N PHE A 53 37.59 -5.37 29.40
CA PHE A 53 37.48 -5.79 28.00
C PHE A 53 36.25 -6.66 27.75
N VAL A 54 35.92 -7.60 28.65
CA VAL A 54 34.74 -8.47 28.52
C VAL A 54 33.44 -7.67 28.64
N ILE A 55 33.34 -6.73 29.59
CA ILE A 55 32.16 -5.88 29.75
C ILE A 55 31.97 -4.95 28.55
N VAL A 56 33.07 -4.40 28.02
CA VAL A 56 33.04 -3.56 26.81
C VAL A 56 32.60 -4.37 25.59
N GLN A 57 33.07 -5.62 25.42
CA GLN A 57 32.63 -6.49 24.32
C GLN A 57 31.15 -6.87 24.43
N ILE A 58 30.63 -7.14 25.63
CA ILE A 58 29.21 -7.41 25.85
C ILE A 58 28.36 -6.16 25.57
N ALA A 59 28.83 -4.97 25.96
CA ALA A 59 28.16 -3.72 25.66
C ALA A 59 28.13 -3.43 24.14
N ILE A 60 29.23 -3.69 23.43
CA ILE A 60 29.31 -3.54 21.95
C ILE A 60 28.36 -4.52 21.25
N LEU A 61 28.27 -5.78 21.71
CA LEU A 61 27.29 -6.74 21.16
C LEU A 61 25.83 -6.33 21.45
N ALA A 62 25.55 -5.73 22.60
CA ALA A 62 24.21 -5.24 22.94
C ALA A 62 23.80 -4.02 22.09
N LEU A 63 24.77 -3.14 21.76
CA LEU A 63 24.57 -1.98 20.90
C LEU A 63 24.36 -2.35 19.42
N ALA A 64 24.90 -3.49 18.95
CA ALA A 64 24.69 -3.98 17.59
C ALA A 64 23.26 -4.52 17.33
N SER A 65 22.46 -4.73 18.38
CA SER A 65 21.10 -5.29 18.27
C SER A 65 19.99 -4.24 18.11
N PHE A 66 20.31 -2.95 18.10
CA PHE A 66 19.33 -1.84 17.98
C PHE A 66 19.19 -1.29 16.55
N SER A 67 19.52 -2.07 15.52
CA SER A 67 19.08 -1.77 14.15
C SER A 67 17.72 -2.43 13.89
N PHE A 68 16.68 -1.96 14.58
CA PHE A 68 15.32 -2.17 14.08
C PHE A 68 15.10 -1.15 12.96
N ALA A 69 15.44 -1.54 11.73
CA ALA A 69 14.78 -0.97 10.58
C ALA A 69 13.29 -1.28 10.75
N GLU A 70 12.51 -0.27 11.12
CA GLU A 70 11.06 -0.32 11.18
C GLU A 70 10.55 -0.54 9.75
N LYS A 71 10.53 -1.81 9.31
CA LYS A 71 9.73 -2.21 8.16
C LYS A 71 8.30 -1.97 8.61
N VAL A 72 7.78 -0.78 8.31
CA VAL A 72 6.34 -0.51 8.30
C VAL A 72 5.73 -1.69 7.58
N HIS A 73 5.02 -2.54 8.31
CA HIS A 73 4.33 -3.67 7.70
C HIS A 73 3.33 -3.05 6.72
N ALA A 74 3.66 -3.10 5.43
CA ALA A 74 2.78 -2.62 4.38
C ALA A 74 1.42 -3.30 4.58
N THR A 75 0.39 -2.48 4.75
CA THR A 75 -0.99 -2.91 4.89
C THR A 75 -1.37 -3.80 3.70
N GLU A 76 -2.35 -4.67 3.88
CA GLU A 76 -2.77 -5.57 2.79
C GLU A 76 -3.28 -4.75 1.59
N ILE A 77 -3.90 -3.60 1.86
CA ILE A 77 -4.30 -2.66 0.80
C ILE A 77 -3.10 -1.97 0.12
N ALA A 78 -2.02 -1.63 0.84
CA ALA A 78 -0.80 -1.08 0.23
C ALA A 78 -0.15 -2.07 -0.74
N LYS A 79 -0.02 -3.35 -0.34
CA LYS A 79 0.49 -4.41 -1.24
C LYS A 79 -0.40 -4.57 -2.47
N ARG A 80 -1.71 -4.45 -2.32
CA ARG A 80 -2.66 -4.53 -3.42
C ARG A 80 -2.53 -3.35 -4.39
N LEU A 81 -2.29 -2.14 -3.88
CA LEU A 81 -2.01 -0.95 -4.70
C LEU A 81 -0.74 -1.16 -5.52
N GLU A 82 0.33 -1.64 -4.89
CA GLU A 82 1.59 -1.96 -5.56
C GLU A 82 1.41 -3.07 -6.61
N ALA A 83 0.74 -4.17 -6.26
CA ALA A 83 0.43 -5.24 -7.21
C ALA A 83 -0.40 -4.73 -8.39
N SER A 84 -1.34 -3.81 -8.17
CA SER A 84 -2.14 -3.20 -9.23
C SER A 84 -1.32 -2.30 -10.15
N ALA A 85 -0.34 -1.56 -9.62
CA ALA A 85 0.62 -0.81 -10.41
C ALA A 85 1.46 -1.75 -11.28
N ASN A 86 1.99 -2.82 -10.69
CA ASN A 86 2.78 -3.83 -11.39
C ASN A 86 1.98 -4.51 -12.52
N VAL A 87 0.70 -4.80 -12.32
CA VAL A 87 -0.17 -5.36 -13.37
C VAL A 87 -0.30 -4.41 -14.56
N LEU A 88 -0.48 -3.10 -14.31
CA LEU A 88 -0.52 -2.09 -15.37
C LEU A 88 0.80 -2.04 -16.12
N ASP A 89 1.94 -1.95 -15.41
CA ASP A 89 3.26 -1.91 -16.04
C ASP A 89 3.52 -3.17 -16.87
N GLN A 90 3.15 -4.34 -16.36
CA GLN A 90 3.35 -5.61 -17.04
C GLN A 90 2.51 -5.77 -18.31
N ILE A 91 1.23 -5.37 -18.28
CA ILE A 91 0.35 -5.47 -19.44
C ILE A 91 0.78 -4.45 -20.50
N MET A 92 1.11 -3.23 -20.07
CA MET A 92 1.43 -2.14 -20.99
C MET A 92 2.83 -2.25 -21.60
N SER A 93 3.80 -2.83 -20.89
CA SER A 93 5.18 -3.01 -21.41
C SER A 93 5.33 -4.19 -22.37
N SER A 94 4.25 -4.94 -22.64
CA SER A 94 4.27 -6.13 -23.48
C SER A 94 3.83 -5.80 -24.92
N PRO A 95 4.68 -5.94 -25.95
CA PRO A 95 4.42 -5.47 -27.32
C PRO A 95 3.13 -6.02 -27.96
N ASP A 96 2.81 -7.29 -27.69
CA ASP A 96 1.66 -7.98 -28.27
C ASP A 96 0.38 -7.88 -27.41
N MET A 97 0.49 -7.26 -26.23
CA MET A 97 -0.49 -7.39 -25.14
C MET A 97 -0.92 -6.05 -24.53
N THR A 98 -0.60 -4.93 -25.19
CA THR A 98 -0.94 -3.57 -24.75
C THR A 98 -2.43 -3.26 -24.96
N ILE A 99 -3.01 -2.49 -24.05
CA ILE A 99 -4.32 -1.86 -24.22
C ILE A 99 -4.18 -0.74 -25.27
N PRO A 100 -5.00 -0.71 -26.34
CA PRO A 100 -4.88 0.32 -27.37
C PRO A 100 -4.96 1.73 -26.81
N SER A 101 -4.19 2.66 -27.40
CA SER A 101 -4.16 4.06 -26.96
C SER A 101 -5.55 4.70 -27.00
N GLN A 102 -6.38 4.35 -27.99
CA GLN A 102 -7.74 4.85 -28.12
C GLN A 102 -8.59 4.51 -26.88
N VAL A 103 -8.45 3.29 -26.37
CA VAL A 103 -9.22 2.81 -25.22
C VAL A 103 -8.78 3.54 -23.95
N LEU A 104 -7.47 3.68 -23.71
CA LEU A 104 -6.96 4.38 -22.53
C LEU A 104 -7.20 5.89 -22.58
N ALA A 105 -7.18 6.49 -23.77
CA ALA A 105 -7.46 7.91 -23.96
C ALA A 105 -8.92 8.26 -23.67
N GLU A 106 -9.86 7.40 -24.09
CA GLU A 106 -11.29 7.57 -23.89
C GLU A 106 -11.78 7.03 -22.51
N ALA A 107 -10.92 6.33 -21.75
CA ALA A 107 -11.27 5.71 -20.47
C ALA A 107 -11.77 6.73 -19.44
N LYS A 108 -12.94 6.44 -18.84
CA LYS A 108 -13.51 7.19 -17.71
C LYS A 108 -13.02 6.65 -16.37
N CYS A 109 -12.91 5.34 -16.22
CA CYS A 109 -12.31 4.71 -15.05
C CYS A 109 -11.45 3.53 -15.45
N ILE A 110 -10.43 3.27 -14.65
CA ILE A 110 -9.57 2.10 -14.75
C ILE A 110 -9.62 1.38 -13.41
N ALA A 111 -9.99 0.11 -13.46
CA ALA A 111 -9.98 -0.78 -12.32
C ALA A 111 -9.02 -1.93 -12.57
N VAL A 112 -8.20 -2.25 -11.58
CA VAL A 112 -7.19 -3.31 -11.65
C VAL A 112 -7.42 -4.28 -10.52
N VAL A 113 -7.53 -5.55 -10.86
CA VAL A 113 -7.76 -6.67 -9.94
C VAL A 113 -6.59 -7.63 -10.11
N PRO A 114 -5.53 -7.48 -9.31
CA PRO A 114 -4.41 -8.42 -9.32
C PRO A 114 -4.88 -9.78 -8.79
N SER A 115 -4.34 -10.85 -9.37
CA SER A 115 -4.55 -12.23 -8.91
C SER A 115 -6.03 -12.61 -8.68
N LEU A 116 -6.91 -12.26 -9.63
CA LEU A 116 -8.29 -12.74 -9.65
C LEU A 116 -8.28 -14.28 -9.72
N ILE A 117 -8.76 -14.91 -8.66
CA ILE A 117 -8.83 -16.36 -8.57
C ILE A 117 -10.04 -16.81 -9.37
N LYS A 118 -9.84 -17.77 -10.27
CA LYS A 118 -10.88 -18.48 -11.02
C LYS A 118 -10.77 -19.95 -10.67
N VAL A 119 -11.85 -20.57 -10.22
CA VAL A 119 -11.91 -22.00 -9.93
C VAL A 119 -13.09 -22.58 -10.69
N ALA A 120 -12.86 -23.60 -11.52
CA ALA A 120 -13.92 -24.24 -12.29
C ALA A 120 -13.69 -25.75 -12.46
N LEU A 121 -14.78 -26.53 -12.41
CA LEU A 121 -14.86 -27.94 -12.84
C LEU A 121 -16.14 -28.09 -13.68
N GLY A 122 -16.20 -27.39 -14.81
CA GLY A 122 -17.42 -27.18 -15.60
C GLY A 122 -18.22 -25.97 -15.13
N VAL A 123 -18.65 -25.97 -13.86
CA VAL A 123 -19.24 -24.80 -13.18
C VAL A 123 -18.26 -24.33 -12.11
N GLY A 124 -18.13 -23.02 -11.97
CA GLY A 124 -17.11 -22.42 -11.14
C GLY A 124 -17.44 -21.02 -10.66
N GLY A 125 -16.48 -20.46 -9.94
CA GLY A 125 -16.54 -19.11 -9.42
C GLY A 125 -15.24 -18.36 -9.69
N ARG A 126 -15.35 -17.05 -9.63
CA ARG A 126 -14.19 -16.15 -9.58
C ARG A 126 -14.35 -15.16 -8.44
N HIS A 127 -13.24 -14.85 -7.80
CA HIS A 127 -13.18 -13.87 -6.74
C HIS A 127 -11.82 -13.18 -6.72
N GLY A 128 -11.82 -11.88 -6.50
CA GLY A 128 -10.60 -11.10 -6.35
C GLY A 128 -10.90 -9.71 -5.85
N LYS A 129 -9.85 -9.07 -5.34
CA LYS A 129 -9.90 -7.72 -4.81
C LYS A 129 -8.96 -6.84 -5.61
N GLY A 130 -9.33 -5.58 -5.77
CA GLY A 130 -8.62 -4.64 -6.61
C GLY A 130 -8.87 -3.20 -6.19
N VAL A 131 -8.45 -2.29 -7.06
CA VAL A 131 -8.63 -0.85 -6.87
C VAL A 131 -9.11 -0.23 -8.18
N ALA A 132 -9.94 0.80 -8.08
CA ALA A 132 -10.42 1.58 -9.20
C ALA A 132 -10.03 3.05 -9.04
N THR A 133 -9.68 3.72 -10.12
CA THR A 133 -9.55 5.18 -10.17
C THR A 133 -10.31 5.71 -11.37
N CYS A 134 -10.88 6.90 -11.23
CA CYS A 134 -11.70 7.53 -12.25
C CYS A 134 -11.13 8.89 -12.64
N ARG A 135 -11.36 9.26 -13.89
CA ARG A 135 -10.96 10.54 -14.45
C ARG A 135 -11.79 11.65 -13.80
N ILE A 136 -11.11 12.68 -13.34
CA ILE A 136 -11.71 13.89 -12.77
C ILE A 136 -11.15 15.11 -13.52
N ALA A 137 -11.70 16.30 -13.27
CA ALA A 137 -11.30 17.52 -13.96
C ALA A 137 -9.78 17.74 -13.99
N ASN A 138 -9.09 17.42 -12.88
CA ASN A 138 -7.66 17.66 -12.69
C ASN A 138 -6.81 16.36 -12.69
N GLY A 139 -7.25 15.32 -13.40
CA GLY A 139 -6.48 14.08 -13.56
C GLY A 139 -7.27 12.85 -13.13
N TRP A 140 -6.77 12.15 -12.12
CA TRP A 140 -7.33 10.88 -11.64
C TRP A 140 -7.67 10.96 -10.16
N SER A 141 -8.81 10.38 -9.79
CA SER A 141 -9.30 10.31 -8.41
C SER A 141 -8.38 9.46 -7.53
N ALA A 142 -8.53 9.60 -6.21
CA ALA A 142 -7.98 8.63 -5.27
C ALA A 142 -8.50 7.20 -5.58
N PRO A 143 -7.73 6.14 -5.27
CA PRO A 143 -8.15 4.78 -5.56
C PRO A 143 -9.29 4.33 -4.63
N GLY A 144 -10.37 3.84 -5.21
CA GLY A 144 -11.46 3.17 -4.51
C GLY A 144 -11.23 1.65 -4.49
N PRO A 145 -11.04 1.03 -3.31
CA PRO A 145 -10.98 -0.43 -3.19
C PRO A 145 -12.28 -1.10 -3.66
N ILE A 146 -12.13 -2.13 -4.48
CA ILE A 146 -13.24 -2.92 -5.05
C ILE A 146 -12.99 -4.41 -4.87
N SER A 147 -14.07 -5.18 -4.98
CA SER A 147 -14.04 -6.63 -5.10
C SER A 147 -14.86 -7.06 -6.31
N VAL A 148 -14.40 -8.12 -6.97
CA VAL A 148 -15.05 -8.73 -8.12
C VAL A 148 -15.36 -10.17 -7.76
N SER A 149 -16.63 -10.56 -7.88
CA SER A 149 -17.07 -11.93 -7.65
C SER A 149 -18.10 -12.33 -8.69
N GLY A 150 -18.01 -13.54 -9.24
CA GLY A 150 -19.00 -14.01 -10.21
C GLY A 150 -18.96 -15.50 -10.43
N GLY A 151 -20.01 -16.03 -11.05
CA GLY A 151 -19.96 -17.36 -11.63
C GLY A 151 -19.04 -17.41 -12.85
N SER A 152 -18.48 -18.57 -13.13
CA SER A 152 -17.80 -18.89 -14.37
C SER A 152 -18.28 -20.25 -14.87
N ILE A 153 -18.58 -20.35 -16.16
CA ILE A 153 -18.79 -21.62 -16.85
C ILE A 153 -17.65 -21.73 -17.85
N GLY A 154 -16.93 -22.85 -17.83
CA GLY A 154 -15.80 -23.01 -18.74
C GLY A 154 -15.29 -24.45 -18.82
N PRO A 155 -14.63 -24.80 -19.92
CA PRO A 155 -13.99 -26.12 -20.10
C PRO A 155 -12.73 -26.27 -19.22
N GLN A 156 -12.30 -25.18 -18.56
CA GLN A 156 -11.12 -25.17 -17.72
C GLN A 156 -11.44 -25.87 -16.39
N ILE A 157 -10.68 -26.92 -16.11
CA ILE A 157 -10.73 -27.72 -14.89
C ILE A 157 -9.55 -27.27 -14.02
N GLY A 158 -9.82 -26.73 -12.84
CA GLY A 158 -8.81 -26.32 -11.86
C GLY A 158 -8.94 -24.89 -11.36
N GLY A 159 -7.92 -24.46 -10.60
CA GLY A 159 -7.77 -23.12 -10.08
C GLY A 159 -6.67 -22.35 -10.82
N GLN A 160 -6.95 -21.10 -11.20
CA GLN A 160 -6.00 -20.21 -11.86
C GLN A 160 -6.11 -18.81 -11.26
N ALA A 161 -4.98 -18.14 -11.07
CA ALA A 161 -4.93 -16.71 -10.76
C ALA A 161 -4.65 -15.92 -12.04
N VAL A 162 -5.45 -14.91 -12.32
CA VAL A 162 -5.30 -14.05 -13.50
C VAL A 162 -5.31 -12.58 -13.09
N ASP A 163 -4.47 -11.77 -13.71
CA ASP A 163 -4.53 -10.33 -13.51
C ASP A 163 -5.54 -9.72 -14.47
N VAL A 164 -6.40 -8.83 -13.97
CA VAL A 164 -7.48 -8.24 -14.75
C VAL A 164 -7.44 -6.72 -14.70
N ILE A 165 -7.52 -6.09 -15.88
CA ILE A 165 -7.80 -4.67 -16.03
C ILE A 165 -9.19 -4.50 -16.60
N ILE A 166 -9.99 -3.67 -15.96
CA ILE A 166 -11.34 -3.29 -16.35
C ILE A 166 -11.30 -1.81 -16.71
N VAL A 167 -11.63 -1.49 -17.96
CA VAL A 167 -11.69 -0.11 -18.44
C VAL A 167 -13.16 0.27 -18.64
N VAL A 168 -13.60 1.29 -17.93
CA VAL A 168 -14.96 1.83 -18.01
C VAL A 168 -14.95 2.96 -19.04
N MET A 169 -15.74 2.79 -20.10
CA MET A 169 -15.79 3.72 -21.23
C MET A 169 -17.01 4.64 -21.16
N ASP A 170 -18.11 4.19 -20.56
CA ASP A 170 -19.41 4.88 -20.59
C ASP A 170 -19.78 5.57 -19.26
N GLU A 171 -20.54 6.66 -19.36
CA GLU A 171 -21.00 7.45 -18.21
C GLU A 171 -22.00 6.68 -17.32
N ASN A 172 -22.86 5.87 -17.91
CA ASN A 172 -23.82 5.08 -17.14
C ASN A 172 -23.08 3.99 -16.37
N ALA A 173 -22.10 3.32 -16.99
CA ALA A 173 -21.26 2.37 -16.27
C ALA A 173 -20.44 3.03 -15.15
N PHE A 174 -19.96 4.26 -15.34
CA PHE A 174 -19.36 5.05 -14.26
C PHE A 174 -20.35 5.29 -13.11
N LYS A 175 -21.56 5.78 -13.40
CA LYS A 175 -22.60 5.98 -12.37
C LYS A 175 -22.96 4.69 -11.63
N ARG A 176 -22.97 3.55 -12.32
CA ARG A 176 -23.18 2.22 -11.71
C ARG A 176 -22.04 1.83 -10.78
N LEU A 177 -20.79 2.16 -11.12
CA LEU A 177 -19.63 1.97 -10.25
C LEU A 177 -19.75 2.78 -8.94
N LEU A 178 -20.35 3.98 -8.99
CA LEU A 178 -20.64 4.79 -7.80
C LEU A 178 -21.71 4.14 -6.89
N SER A 179 -22.61 3.33 -7.45
CA SER A 179 -23.80 2.79 -6.76
C SER A 179 -23.54 1.59 -5.84
N SER A 180 -22.32 1.43 -5.34
CA SER A 180 -21.84 0.37 -4.41
C SER A 180 -21.77 -1.06 -4.95
N LYS A 181 -22.57 -1.42 -5.94
CA LYS A 181 -22.55 -2.73 -6.61
C LYS A 181 -23.19 -2.66 -8.00
N PHE A 182 -22.59 -3.34 -8.97
CA PHE A 182 -23.23 -3.62 -10.26
C PHE A 182 -22.73 -4.95 -10.84
N LYS A 183 -23.49 -5.53 -11.77
CA LYS A 183 -23.17 -6.78 -12.47
C LYS A 183 -22.83 -6.52 -13.93
N ILE A 184 -21.67 -6.98 -14.36
CA ILE A 184 -21.25 -6.94 -15.76
C ILE A 184 -22.11 -7.90 -16.59
N GLY A 185 -22.67 -7.42 -17.67
CA GLY A 185 -23.57 -8.10 -18.61
C GLY A 185 -25.04 -8.17 -18.18
N ALA A 186 -25.38 -7.70 -16.98
CA ALA A 186 -26.77 -7.58 -16.52
C ALA A 186 -27.15 -6.10 -16.28
N ASP A 187 -26.30 -5.36 -15.58
CA ASP A 187 -26.50 -3.93 -15.29
C ASP A 187 -25.75 -3.03 -16.27
N VAL A 188 -24.66 -3.53 -16.85
CA VAL A 188 -23.78 -2.82 -17.80
C VAL A 188 -23.28 -3.76 -18.89
N ALA A 189 -23.18 -3.31 -20.14
CA ALA A 189 -22.66 -4.09 -21.25
C ALA A 189 -21.13 -4.22 -21.17
N GLY A 190 -20.64 -5.45 -21.00
CA GLY A 190 -19.21 -5.76 -20.91
C GLY A 190 -18.72 -6.63 -22.06
N SER A 191 -17.53 -6.32 -22.58
CA SER A 191 -16.86 -7.11 -23.62
C SER A 191 -15.37 -7.31 -23.31
N PRO A 192 -14.76 -8.40 -23.81
CA PRO A 192 -13.33 -8.43 -24.12
C PRO A 192 -12.87 -7.15 -24.85
N GLY A 193 -11.74 -6.59 -24.44
CA GLY A 193 -11.12 -5.45 -25.11
C GLY A 193 -10.34 -5.82 -26.38
N PRO A 194 -10.21 -4.91 -27.36
CA PRO A 194 -9.30 -5.06 -28.49
C PRO A 194 -7.85 -5.14 -28.02
N LYS A 195 -6.99 -5.91 -28.72
CA LYS A 195 -5.57 -6.10 -28.36
C LYS A 195 -4.64 -5.38 -29.33
N GLY A 196 -3.46 -5.00 -28.84
CA GLY A 196 -2.38 -4.40 -29.62
C GLY A 196 -2.39 -2.87 -29.59
N GLN A 197 -1.43 -2.26 -30.29
CA GLN A 197 -1.22 -0.81 -30.22
C GLN A 197 -2.38 0.03 -30.79
N LYS A 198 -3.15 -0.55 -31.72
CA LYS A 198 -4.33 0.08 -32.34
C LYS A 198 -5.55 -0.81 -32.15
N SER A 199 -6.69 -0.22 -31.86
CA SER A 199 -7.95 -0.94 -31.95
C SER A 199 -8.25 -1.25 -33.42
N GLY A 200 -8.27 -2.51 -33.83
CA GLY A 200 -8.72 -2.92 -35.17
C GLY A 200 -10.22 -2.63 -35.41
N ASP A 201 -10.79 -3.14 -36.51
CA ASP A 201 -12.20 -2.93 -36.94
C ASP A 201 -13.29 -3.46 -35.99
N THR A 202 -12.92 -3.90 -34.78
CA THR A 202 -13.90 -4.33 -33.78
C THR A 202 -14.61 -3.11 -33.19
N ASP A 203 -15.94 -3.13 -33.18
CA ASP A 203 -16.77 -2.07 -32.60
C ASP A 203 -16.78 -2.12 -31.06
N TRP A 204 -15.61 -1.92 -30.47
CA TRP A 204 -15.40 -1.93 -29.02
C TRP A 204 -16.10 -0.74 -28.33
N ARG A 205 -16.42 0.31 -29.09
CA ARG A 205 -17.09 1.54 -28.58
C ARG A 205 -18.52 1.30 -28.12
N LYS A 206 -19.16 0.22 -28.58
CA LYS A 206 -20.48 -0.20 -28.09
C LYS A 206 -20.45 -0.82 -26.69
N ALA A 207 -19.28 -1.22 -26.19
CA ALA A 207 -19.16 -1.78 -24.86
C ALA A 207 -19.01 -0.66 -23.83
N GLU A 208 -19.84 -0.68 -22.79
CA GLU A 208 -19.73 0.25 -21.67
C GLU A 208 -18.50 -0.06 -20.80
N ILE A 209 -18.12 -1.34 -20.73
CA ILE A 209 -16.95 -1.84 -20.03
C ILE A 209 -16.14 -2.76 -20.94
N LEU A 210 -14.83 -2.51 -20.98
CA LEU A 210 -13.85 -3.40 -21.59
C LEU A 210 -13.04 -4.13 -20.53
N SER A 211 -12.67 -5.36 -20.81
CA SER A 211 -11.90 -6.19 -19.89
C SER A 211 -10.73 -6.88 -20.56
N TYR A 212 -9.61 -6.84 -19.86
CA TYR A 212 -8.30 -7.29 -20.28
C TYR A 212 -7.79 -8.25 -19.20
N SER A 213 -7.24 -9.39 -19.59
CA SER A 213 -6.62 -10.28 -18.61
C SER A 213 -5.32 -10.87 -19.08
N LYS A 214 -4.41 -11.05 -18.13
CA LYS A 214 -3.12 -11.70 -18.32
C LYS A 214 -3.03 -12.90 -17.38
N SER A 215 -2.65 -14.04 -17.93
CA SER A 215 -2.43 -15.27 -17.18
C SER A 215 -1.21 -16.00 -17.72
N HIS A 216 -0.18 -16.19 -16.89
CA HIS A 216 1.02 -16.97 -17.25
C HIS A 216 1.59 -16.68 -18.65
N GLY A 217 1.65 -15.40 -19.04
CA GLY A 217 2.19 -14.97 -20.34
C GLY A 217 1.23 -15.02 -21.53
N VAL A 218 -0.04 -15.43 -21.33
CA VAL A 218 -1.07 -15.43 -22.38
C VAL A 218 -2.11 -14.35 -22.08
N PHE A 219 -2.33 -13.46 -23.05
CA PHE A 219 -3.41 -12.50 -23.04
C PHE A 219 -4.65 -13.09 -23.70
N ALA A 220 -5.75 -13.11 -22.96
CA ALA A 220 -7.07 -13.33 -23.51
C ALA A 220 -8.01 -12.30 -22.91
N GLY A 221 -8.90 -11.73 -23.72
CA GLY A 221 -10.00 -10.96 -23.19
C GLY A 221 -10.83 -11.86 -22.27
N LEU A 222 -10.99 -11.45 -21.01
CA LEU A 222 -11.72 -12.23 -20.02
C LEU A 222 -13.19 -11.88 -20.11
N ASN A 223 -14.04 -12.85 -20.42
CA ASN A 223 -15.47 -12.61 -20.32
C ASN A 223 -15.85 -12.44 -18.86
N LEU A 224 -16.15 -11.19 -18.46
CA LEU A 224 -16.55 -10.88 -17.11
C LEU A 224 -18.07 -10.98 -16.89
N LYS A 225 -18.87 -11.35 -17.90
CA LYS A 225 -20.33 -11.46 -17.82
C LYS A 225 -20.76 -12.29 -16.60
N GLY A 226 -21.67 -11.75 -15.80
CA GLY A 226 -22.16 -12.35 -14.57
C GLY A 226 -21.32 -12.06 -13.31
N ALA A 227 -20.20 -11.32 -13.40
CA ALA A 227 -19.53 -10.83 -12.20
C ALA A 227 -20.21 -9.60 -11.64
N ALA A 228 -20.36 -9.60 -10.32
CA ALA A 228 -20.63 -8.42 -9.52
C ALA A 228 -19.30 -7.73 -9.16
N VAL A 229 -19.23 -6.45 -9.47
CA VAL A 229 -18.23 -5.53 -8.90
C VAL A 229 -18.88 -4.85 -7.72
N LYS A 230 -18.19 -4.81 -6.57
CA LYS A 230 -18.67 -4.21 -5.32
C LYS A 230 -17.57 -3.36 -4.70
N GLN A 231 -17.93 -2.36 -3.89
CA GLN A 231 -16.97 -1.71 -3.01
C GLN A 231 -16.41 -2.69 -1.96
N ASP A 232 -15.10 -2.63 -1.70
CA ASP A 232 -14.46 -3.36 -0.61
C ASP A 232 -14.41 -2.44 0.63
N LYS A 233 -15.45 -2.53 1.47
CA LYS A 233 -15.62 -1.63 2.63
C LYS A 233 -14.48 -1.76 3.64
N ASP A 234 -14.00 -2.97 3.85
CA ASP A 234 -12.93 -3.23 4.82
C ASP A 234 -11.63 -2.60 4.34
N ALA A 235 -11.31 -2.78 3.04
CA ALA A 235 -10.14 -2.14 2.45
C ALA A 235 -10.28 -0.61 2.34
N ILE A 236 -11.49 -0.07 2.23
CA ILE A 236 -11.73 1.39 2.33
C ILE A 236 -11.35 1.88 3.73
N VAL A 237 -11.81 1.20 4.79
CA VAL A 237 -11.48 1.58 6.17
C VAL A 237 -9.97 1.45 6.42
N GLU A 238 -9.35 0.39 5.91
CA GLU A 238 -7.90 0.17 5.99
C GLU A 238 -7.11 1.29 5.31
N LEU A 239 -7.51 1.70 4.10
CA LEU A 239 -6.79 2.69 3.29
C LEU A 239 -7.02 4.14 3.74
N TYR A 240 -8.23 4.48 4.20
CA TYR A 240 -8.61 5.85 4.53
C TYR A 240 -8.74 6.10 6.04
N GLY A 241 -8.52 5.08 6.88
CA GLY A 241 -8.67 5.13 8.34
C GLY A 241 -10.13 5.25 8.82
N ARG A 242 -11.09 5.34 7.90
CA ARG A 242 -12.53 5.46 8.18
C ARG A 242 -13.35 4.97 7.00
N TYR A 243 -14.61 4.65 7.25
CA TYR A 243 -15.52 4.37 6.15
C TYR A 243 -15.80 5.63 5.35
N VAL A 244 -15.61 5.54 4.03
CA VAL A 244 -15.93 6.58 3.06
C VAL A 244 -16.73 5.94 1.93
N PRO A 245 -17.86 6.52 1.50
CA PRO A 245 -18.59 6.00 0.33
C PRO A 245 -17.70 6.00 -0.91
N ILE A 246 -17.66 4.87 -1.64
CA ILE A 246 -16.82 4.75 -2.84
C ILE A 246 -17.11 5.84 -3.88
N ALA A 247 -18.36 6.31 -3.95
CA ALA A 247 -18.74 7.42 -4.81
C ALA A 247 -17.93 8.69 -4.52
N SER A 248 -17.72 9.02 -3.24
CA SER A 248 -16.95 10.21 -2.86
C SER A 248 -15.47 10.07 -3.23
N ILE A 249 -14.92 8.85 -3.15
CA ILE A 249 -13.55 8.56 -3.55
C ILE A 249 -13.39 8.76 -5.05
N LEU A 250 -14.24 8.12 -5.86
CA LEU A 250 -14.14 8.12 -7.33
C LEU A 250 -14.55 9.43 -7.99
N GLU A 251 -15.40 10.24 -7.33
CA GLU A 251 -15.70 11.62 -7.74
C GLU A 251 -14.58 12.61 -7.42
N GLY A 252 -13.49 12.17 -6.75
CA GLY A 252 -12.35 13.02 -6.43
C GLY A 252 -12.57 13.96 -5.24
N LYS A 253 -13.49 13.63 -4.32
CA LYS A 253 -13.74 14.42 -3.10
C LYS A 253 -12.70 14.18 -1.99
N LEU A 254 -11.81 13.21 -2.16
CA LEU A 254 -10.77 12.86 -1.21
C LEU A 254 -9.38 12.96 -1.84
N HIS A 255 -8.41 13.29 -1.00
CA HIS A 255 -7.01 13.21 -1.36
C HIS A 255 -6.56 11.75 -1.43
N ALA A 256 -5.66 11.45 -2.36
CA ALA A 256 -5.08 10.13 -2.50
C ALA A 256 -4.08 9.87 -1.35
N PRO A 257 -4.17 8.74 -0.65
CA PRO A 257 -3.16 8.36 0.34
C PRO A 257 -1.79 8.15 -0.32
N ALA A 258 -0.69 8.47 0.36
CA ALA A 258 0.67 8.34 -0.18
C ALA A 258 1.00 6.91 -0.66
N GLU A 259 0.44 5.89 0.01
CA GLU A 259 0.58 4.48 -0.36
C GLU A 259 0.02 4.17 -1.77
N SER A 260 -0.81 5.06 -2.34
CA SER A 260 -1.39 4.90 -3.68
C SER A 260 -0.59 5.54 -4.82
N ASP A 261 0.51 6.21 -4.52
CA ASP A 261 1.27 6.98 -5.49
C ASP A 261 1.78 6.14 -6.66
N ALA A 262 2.28 4.93 -6.38
CA ALA A 262 2.76 4.01 -7.41
C ALA A 262 1.64 3.63 -8.41
N PHE A 263 0.46 3.30 -7.89
CA PHE A 263 -0.69 2.96 -8.72
C PHE A 263 -1.16 4.14 -9.58
N LEU A 264 -1.31 5.32 -8.99
CA LEU A 264 -1.74 6.51 -9.72
C LEU A 264 -0.67 6.99 -10.71
N ALA A 265 0.62 6.84 -10.39
CA ALA A 265 1.71 7.14 -11.32
C ALA A 265 1.67 6.22 -12.55
N ALA A 266 1.46 4.91 -12.36
CA ALA A 266 1.32 3.97 -13.47
C ALA A 266 0.12 4.34 -14.36
N VAL A 267 -1.05 4.62 -13.77
CA VAL A 267 -2.24 5.06 -14.51
C VAL A 267 -1.96 6.34 -15.30
N ARG A 268 -1.37 7.36 -14.67
CA ARG A 268 -1.05 8.64 -15.32
C ARG A 268 -0.04 8.48 -16.47
N LYS A 269 1.01 7.68 -16.28
CA LYS A 269 2.03 7.38 -17.29
C LYS A 269 1.39 6.85 -18.57
N TYR A 270 0.64 5.75 -18.47
CA TYR A 270 0.09 5.08 -19.63
C TYR A 270 -1.07 5.82 -20.28
N THR A 271 -1.89 6.52 -19.50
CA THR A 271 -2.98 7.34 -20.05
C THR A 271 -2.44 8.61 -20.73
N ALA A 272 -1.38 9.23 -20.21
CA ALA A 272 -0.72 10.36 -20.86
C ALA A 272 -0.03 9.95 -22.17
N GLU A 273 0.64 8.80 -22.20
CA GLU A 273 1.21 8.24 -23.42
C GLU A 273 0.14 7.94 -24.48
N ALA A 274 -0.97 7.34 -24.07
CA ALA A 274 -2.12 7.09 -24.93
C ALA A 274 -2.69 8.38 -25.54
N LEU A 275 -2.91 9.42 -24.72
CA LEU A 275 -3.40 10.72 -25.19
C LEU A 275 -2.44 11.38 -26.19
N ARG A 276 -1.13 11.28 -25.95
CA ARG A 276 -0.11 11.79 -26.89
C ARG A 276 -0.17 11.05 -28.23
N SER A 277 -0.25 9.72 -28.20
CA SER A 277 -0.39 8.89 -29.40
C SER A 277 -1.62 9.29 -30.23
N GLU A 278 -2.77 9.49 -29.57
CA GLU A 278 -4.01 9.93 -30.24
C GLU A 278 -3.91 11.33 -30.81
N MET A 279 -3.22 12.25 -30.13
CA MET A 279 -2.99 13.60 -30.64
C MET A 279 -2.10 13.59 -31.89
N HIS A 280 -1.01 12.82 -31.88
CA HIS A 280 -0.13 12.66 -33.05
C HIS A 280 -0.85 12.04 -34.26
N SER A 281 -1.74 11.07 -34.01
CA SER A 281 -2.54 10.41 -35.06
C SER A 281 -3.51 11.37 -35.77
N LYS A 282 -4.00 12.40 -35.07
CA LYS A 282 -4.99 13.37 -35.61
C LYS A 282 -4.38 14.62 -36.25
N VAL A 283 -3.05 14.79 -36.24
CA VAL A 283 -2.41 15.92 -36.94
C VAL A 283 -2.49 15.70 -38.45
N PRO A 284 -3.18 16.57 -39.22
CA PRO A 284 -3.16 16.46 -40.67
C PRO A 284 -1.74 16.71 -41.17
N VAL A 285 -1.19 15.73 -41.89
CA VAL A 285 0.16 15.74 -42.50
C VAL A 285 0.39 16.98 -43.40
N GLY A 286 -0.66 17.72 -43.75
CA GLY A 286 -0.58 18.97 -44.50
C GLY A 286 -0.11 20.21 -43.73
N LEU A 287 -0.20 20.26 -42.39
CA LEU A 287 0.20 21.47 -41.64
C LEU A 287 1.71 21.53 -41.32
N THR A 288 2.35 20.38 -41.18
CA THR A 288 3.81 20.27 -41.01
C THR A 288 4.57 20.64 -42.30
N ALA A 289 3.98 20.41 -43.48
CA ALA A 289 4.57 20.80 -44.75
C ALA A 289 4.48 22.31 -45.05
N TYR A 290 3.42 22.99 -44.57
CA TYR A 290 3.27 24.44 -44.75
C TYR A 290 4.30 25.24 -43.96
N ASN A 291 4.55 24.87 -42.69
CA ASN A 291 5.53 25.57 -41.87
C ASN A 291 6.97 25.41 -42.38
N ASN A 292 7.31 24.25 -42.95
CA ASN A 292 8.65 24.04 -43.51
C ASN A 292 8.85 24.81 -44.83
N ARG A 293 7.79 24.99 -45.63
CA ARG A 293 7.85 25.77 -46.88
C ARG A 293 7.84 27.28 -46.65
N ALA A 294 7.20 27.76 -45.58
CA ALA A 294 7.25 29.17 -45.17
C ALA A 294 8.62 29.57 -44.59
N ALA A 295 9.31 28.65 -43.90
CA ALA A 295 10.67 28.87 -43.41
C ALA A 295 11.70 28.95 -44.55
N ASP A 296 11.56 28.12 -45.60
CA ASP A 296 12.45 28.14 -46.77
C ASP A 296 12.24 29.39 -47.66
N SER A 297 11.04 29.98 -47.65
CA SER A 297 10.72 31.18 -48.46
C SER A 297 11.17 32.49 -47.80
N ALA A 298 11.72 32.45 -46.59
CA ALA A 298 12.24 33.62 -45.86
C ALA A 298 13.79 33.70 -45.86
N VAL A 299 14.46 32.78 -46.57
CA VAL A 299 15.93 32.69 -46.67
C VAL A 299 16.43 33.06 -48.08
N HIS A 300 15.55 33.54 -48.96
CA HIS A 300 15.91 34.08 -50.28
C HIS A 300 15.42 35.51 -50.46
#